data_AF-A0A7C1JHS5-F1
#
_entry.id   AF-A0A7C1JHS5-F1
#
_cell.length_a   1.000
_cell.length_b   1.000
_cell.length_c   1.000
_cell.angle_alpha   90.00
_cell.angle_beta   90.00
_cell.angle_gamma   90.00
#
_symmetry.space_group_name_H-M   'P 1'
#
loop_
_entity.id
_entity.type
_entity.pdbx_description
1 polymer ?
#
loop_
_entity_poly.entity_id
_entity_poly.type
_entity_poly.pdbx_seq_one_letter_code
_entity_poly.pdbx_strand_id
1 'polypeptide(L)' 'MAFRDHREFLEVLEREGELVRVTQEVDWDLEVGAIGRRVYEREGPCLLFEKIKDYPEGF' A
#
# COMPACT_ATOMS: atom_id res chain seq x y z
N MET A 1 -3.03 21.17 -5.12
CA MET A 1 -4.51 21.12 -5.05
C MET A 1 -4.87 20.06 -4.02
N ALA A 2 -5.95 20.20 -3.25
CA ALA A 2 -6.37 19.12 -2.36
C ALA A 2 -7.02 18.00 -3.19
N PHE A 3 -6.72 16.75 -2.88
CA PHE A 3 -7.41 15.59 -3.43
C PHE A 3 -8.83 15.50 -2.86
N ARG A 4 -9.78 15.02 -3.67
CA ARG A 4 -11.19 14.83 -3.29
C ARG A 4 -11.36 13.71 -2.28
N ASP A 5 -10.60 12.63 -2.44
CA ASP A 5 -10.54 11.49 -1.53
C ASP A 5 -9.19 10.76 -1.63
N HIS A 6 -9.04 9.66 -0.88
CA HIS A 6 -7.84 8.83 -0.90
C HIS A 6 -7.65 8.03 -2.22
N ARG A 7 -8.71 7.76 -2.99
CA ARG A 7 -8.61 7.02 -4.25
C ARG A 7 -7.98 7.90 -5.33
N GLU A 8 -8.40 9.16 -5.42
CA GLU A 8 -7.76 10.15 -6.31
C GLU A 8 -6.28 10.38 -5.95
N PHE A 9 -5.92 10.33 -4.66
CA PHE A 9 -4.51 10.39 -4.26
C PHE A 9 -3.71 9.16 -4.72
N LEU A 10 -4.26 7.95 -4.55
CA LEU A 10 -3.61 6.71 -5.01
C LEU A 10 -3.47 6.66 -6.53
N GLU A 11 -4.47 7.10 -7.30
CA GLU A 11 -4.40 7.20 -8.77
C GLU A 11 -3.26 8.13 -9.23
N VAL A 12 -3.00 9.22 -8.49
CA VAL A 12 -1.90 10.15 -8.78
C VAL A 12 -0.55 9.52 -8.50
N LEU A 13 -0.38 8.83 -7.36
CA LEU A 13 0.85 8.09 -7.06
C LEU A 13 1.12 6.96 -8.06
N GLU A 14 0.08 6.22 -8.47
CA GLU A 14 0.17 5.16 -9.48
C GLU A 14 0.60 5.70 -10.85
N ARG A 15 0.04 6.84 -11.28
CA ARG A 15 0.45 7.52 -12.53
C ARG A 15 1.89 8.04 -12.47
N GLU A 16 2.36 8.46 -11.32
CA GLU A 16 3.71 9.02 -11.12
C GLU A 16 4.78 7.94 -10.84
N GLY A 17 4.38 6.67 -10.70
CA GLY A 17 5.30 5.55 -10.43
C GLY A 17 5.69 5.42 -8.95
N GLU A 18 5.06 6.19 -8.08
CA GLU A 18 5.31 6.28 -6.64
C GLU A 18 4.46 5.31 -5.80
N LEU A 19 3.64 4.46 -6.45
CA LEU A 19 2.83 3.43 -5.81
C LEU A 19 3.23 2.01 -6.26
N VAL A 20 3.39 1.11 -5.30
CA VAL A 20 3.51 -0.34 -5.52
C VAL A 20 2.32 -1.07 -4.90
N ARG A 21 1.57 -1.79 -5.73
CA ARG A 21 0.52 -2.72 -5.30
C ARG A 21 1.15 -4.04 -4.87
N VAL A 22 0.89 -4.45 -3.63
CA VAL A 22 1.27 -5.75 -3.08
C VAL A 22 0.07 -6.67 -3.20
N THR A 23 0.05 -7.46 -4.28
CA THR A 23 -1.03 -8.39 -4.65
C THR A 23 -0.91 -9.76 -3.99
N GLN A 24 0.22 -10.06 -3.36
CA GLN A 24 0.43 -11.27 -2.57
C GLN A 24 -0.28 -11.12 -1.21
N GLU A 25 -0.68 -12.24 -0.62
CA GLU A 25 -1.21 -12.27 0.74
C GLU A 25 -0.10 -11.92 1.74
N VAL A 26 -0.38 -10.97 2.64
CA VAL A 26 0.55 -10.51 3.68
C VAL A 26 -0.10 -10.70 5.06
N ASP A 27 0.67 -11.17 6.03
CA ASP A 27 0.22 -11.31 7.40
C ASP A 27 0.10 -9.93 8.10
N TRP A 28 -1.01 -9.70 8.79
CA TRP A 28 -1.17 -8.50 9.61
C TRP A 28 -0.28 -8.56 10.86
N ASP A 29 0.07 -9.76 11.33
CA ASP A 29 0.95 -9.95 12.48
C ASP A 29 2.41 -9.71 12.07
N LEU A 30 2.89 -8.51 12.38
CA LEU A 30 4.24 -7.98 12.15
C LEU A 30 4.68 -7.84 10.67
N GLU A 31 4.21 -8.64 9.72
CA GLU A 31 4.73 -8.64 8.35
C GLU A 31 4.43 -7.33 7.59
N VAL A 32 3.17 -6.86 7.55
CA VAL A 32 2.82 -5.54 6.99
C VAL A 32 3.70 -4.42 7.58
N GLY A 33 3.90 -4.44 8.90
CA GLY A 33 4.72 -3.46 9.61
C GLY A 33 6.21 -3.56 9.25
N ALA A 34 6.75 -4.76 9.11
CA ALA A 34 8.14 -5.01 8.73
C ALA A 34 8.41 -4.60 7.27
N ILE A 35 7.50 -4.90 6.35
CA ILE A 35 7.58 -4.48 4.94
C ILE A 35 7.55 -2.95 4.86
N GLY A 36 6.57 -2.30 5.50
CA GLY A 36 6.46 -0.85 5.54
C GLY A 36 7.72 -0.19 6.13
N ARG A 37 8.20 -0.69 7.26
CA ARG A 37 9.45 -0.23 7.89
C ARG A 37 10.65 -0.35 6.95
N ARG A 38 10.79 -1.48 6.26
CA ARG A 38 11.90 -1.72 5.32
C ARG A 38 11.86 -0.80 4.11
N VAL A 39 10.66 -0.40 3.67
CA VAL A 39 10.47 0.56 2.57
C VAL A 39 10.77 1.99 3.04
N TYR A 40 10.34 2.40 4.24
CA TYR A 40 10.74 3.68 4.82
C TYR A 40 12.26 3.82 4.97
N GLU A 41 12.95 2.79 5.45
CA GLU A 41 14.43 2.77 5.55
C GLU A 41 15.17 2.80 4.19
N ARG A 42 14.44 2.61 3.09
CA ARG A 42 14.95 2.69 1.71
C ARG A 42 14.63 4.01 1.01
N GLU A 43 13.83 4.89 1.61
CA GLU A 43 13.15 5.98 0.91
C GLU A 43 12.36 5.46 -0.31
N GLY A 44 11.71 4.30 -0.13
CA GLY A 44 10.98 3.61 -1.20
C GLY A 44 9.54 4.10 -1.42
N PRO A 45 8.86 3.55 -2.45
CA PRO A 45 7.54 4.00 -2.89
C PRO A 45 6.44 3.72 -1.86
N CYS A 46 5.29 4.37 -2.04
CA CYS A 46 4.07 4.05 -1.30
C CYS A 46 3.65 2.59 -1.55
N LEU A 47 3.08 1.94 -0.54
CA LEU A 47 2.60 0.56 -0.62
C LEU A 47 1.07 0.52 -0.48
N LEU A 48 0.41 -0.20 -1.38
CA LEU A 48 -0.98 -0.59 -1.24
C LEU A 48 -1.05 -2.12 -1.11
N PHE A 49 -1.37 -2.62 0.08
CA PHE A 49 -1.60 -4.04 0.31
C PHE A 49 -3.02 -4.41 -0.09
N GLU A 50 -3.17 -5.28 -1.09
CA GLU A 50 -4.50 -5.65 -1.61
C GLU A 50 -5.10 -6.87 -0.92
N LYS A 51 -4.26 -7.74 -0.34
CA LYS A 51 -4.69 -8.94 0.35
C LYS A 51 -3.99 -9.09 1.71
N ILE A 52 -4.75 -8.88 2.77
CA ILE A 52 -4.32 -9.14 4.14
C ILE A 52 -4.91 -10.47 4.61
N LYS A 53 -4.08 -11.31 5.23
CA LYS A 53 -4.49 -12.59 5.80
C LYS A 53 -5.66 -12.40 6.78
N ASP A 54 -6.61 -13.33 6.75
CA ASP A 54 -7.86 -13.33 7.53
C ASP A 54 -8.82 -12.13 7.28
N TYR A 55 -8.50 -11.21 6.36
CA TYR A 55 -9.38 -10.10 5.97
C TYR A 55 -10.35 -10.52 4.84
N PRO A 56 -11.66 -10.19 4.93
CA PRO A 56 -12.63 -10.58 3.91
C PRO A 56 -12.44 -9.83 2.58
N GLU A 57 -12.57 -10.55 1.47
CA GLU A 57 -12.54 -9.96 0.12
C GLU A 57 -13.82 -9.14 -0.15
N GLY A 58 -13.68 -8.00 -0.85
CA GLY A 58 -14.81 -7.25 -1.42
C GLY A 58 -15.44 -6.15 -0.55
N PHE A 59 -14.75 -5.65 0.47
CA PHE A 59 -15.13 -4.48 1.27
C PHE A 59 -14.52 -3.15 0.76
#